data_AF-A0A948CUH7-F1
#
_entry.id   AF-A0A948CUH7-F1
#
_cell.length_a   1.000
_cell.length_b   1.000
_cell.length_c   1.000
_cell.angle_alpha   90.00
_cell.angle_beta   90.00
_cell.angle_gamma   90.00
#
_symmetry.space_group_name_H-M   'P 1'
#
loop_
_entity.id
_entity.type
_entity.pdbx_description
1 polymer ?
#
loop_
_entity_poly.entity_id
_entity_poly.type
_entity_poly.pdbx_seq_one_letter_code
_entity_poly.pdbx_strand_id
1 'polypeptide(L)' 'MKKINFVLKEFFYILTSVLVIFSLLELAWPGVVLSYININWLLIFWLIIGIVMLLFKKNYDL' A
#
# COMPACT_ATOMS: atom_id res chain seq x y z
N MET A 1 11.66 -2.19 17.69
CA MET A 1 10.83 -3.14 16.92
C MET A 1 9.34 -2.79 16.94
N LYS A 2 8.64 -2.69 18.09
CA LYS A 2 7.22 -2.29 18.13
C LYS A 2 6.89 -0.97 17.41
N LYS A 3 7.76 0.04 17.55
CA LYS A 3 7.60 1.37 16.90
C LYS A 3 7.69 1.28 15.37
N ILE A 4 8.57 0.42 14.84
CA ILE A 4 8.73 0.20 13.39
C ILE A 4 7.52 -0.53 12.82
N ASN A 5 7.01 -1.56 13.51
CA ASN A 5 5.81 -2.27 13.07
C ASN A 5 4.58 -1.35 13.05
N PHE A 6 4.47 -0.43 14.01
CA PHE A 6 3.41 0.57 14.03
C PHE A 6 3.49 1.49 12.80
N VAL A 7 4.67 2.06 12.51
CA VAL A 7 4.89 2.92 11.34
C VAL A 7 4.61 2.17 10.03
N LEU A 8 5.09 0.93 9.88
CA LEU A 8 4.83 0.11 8.69
C LEU A 8 3.34 -0.15 8.50
N LYS A 9 2.60 -0.41 9.60
CA LYS A 9 1.16 -0.64 9.57
C LYS A 9 0.40 0.61 9.11
N GLU A 10 0.74 1.79 9.64
CA GLU A 10 0.13 3.05 9.20
C GLU A 10 0.43 3.32 7.73
N PHE A 11 1.68 3.13 7.31
CA PHE A 11 2.08 3.34 5.92
C PHE A 11 1.34 2.40 4.95
N PHE A 12 1.16 1.14 5.34
CA PHE A 12 0.38 0.16 4.57
C PHE A 12 -1.10 0.57 4.46
N TYR A 13 -1.72 1.04 5.54
CA TYR A 13 -3.11 1.51 5.50
C TYR A 13 -3.28 2.77 4.64
N ILE A 14 -2.33 3.71 4.71
CA ILE A 14 -2.34 4.90 3.85
C ILE A 14 -2.23 4.47 2.39
N LEU A 15 -1.26 3.62 2.03
CA LEU A 15 -1.10 3.12 0.66
C LEU A 15 -2.35 2.36 0.17
N THR A 16 -2.97 1.56 1.04
CA THR A 16 -4.23 0.86 0.71
C THR A 16 -5.34 1.86 0.44
N SER A 17 -5.46 2.90 1.26
CA SER A 17 -6.50 3.93 1.10
C SER A 17 -6.30 4.71 -0.19
N VAL A 18 -5.05 5.07 -0.51
CA VAL A 18 -4.70 5.76 -1.76
C VAL A 18 -5.02 4.87 -2.97
N LEU A 19 -4.65 3.59 -2.93
CA LEU A 19 -4.99 2.64 -4.00
C LEU A 19 -6.50 2.55 -4.22
N VAL A 20 -7.29 2.42 -3.16
CA VAL A 20 -8.76 2.36 -3.25
C VAL A 20 -9.32 3.64 -3.86
N ILE A 21 -8.89 4.82 -3.38
CA ILE A 21 -9.37 6.11 -3.89
C ILE A 21 -9.01 6.27 -5.36
N PHE A 22 -7.77 5.94 -5.75
CA PHE A 22 -7.31 6.03 -7.13
C PHE A 22 -8.02 5.04 -8.03
N SER A 23 -8.27 3.81 -7.59
CA SER A 23 -9.04 2.84 -8.35
C SER A 23 -10.50 3.28 -8.54
N LEU A 24 -11.12 3.84 -7.50
CA LEU A 24 -12.49 4.38 -7.59
C LEU A 24 -12.56 5.60 -8.52
N LEU A 25 -11.56 6.49 -8.44
CA LEU A 25 -11.49 7.67 -9.29
C LEU A 25 -11.26 7.28 -10.76
N GLU A 26 -10.38 6.32 -11.02
CA GLU A 26 -10.13 5.80 -12.36
C GLU A 26 -11.36 5.06 -12.92
N LEU A 27 -12.15 4.41 -12.07
CA LEU A 27 -13.41 3.78 -12.48
C LEU A 27 -14.49 4.82 -12.81
N ALA A 28 -14.59 5.88 -12.02
CA ALA A 28 -15.56 6.96 -12.23
C ALA A 28 -15.19 7.86 -13.43
N TRP A 29 -13.89 8.15 -13.58
CA TRP A 29 -13.32 8.95 -14.66
C TRP A 29 -12.05 8.27 -15.22
N PRO A 30 -12.21 7.41 -16.23
CA PRO A 30 -11.10 6.73 -16.87
C PRO A 30 -10.08 7.71 -17.45
N GLY A 31 -8.80 7.42 -17.27
CA GLY A 31 -7.67 8.19 -17.76
C GLY A 31 -7.23 9.34 -16.84
N VAL A 32 -7.99 9.69 -15.81
CA VAL A 32 -7.60 10.79 -14.89
C VAL A 32 -6.44 10.38 -14.00
N VAL A 33 -6.45 9.19 -13.41
CA VAL A 33 -5.34 8.78 -12.53
C VAL A 33 -4.17 8.30 -13.36
N LEU A 34 -4.42 7.46 -14.35
CA LEU A 34 -3.36 6.87 -15.19
C LEU A 34 -2.57 7.89 -16.01
N SER A 35 -3.11 9.09 -16.28
CA SER A 35 -2.39 10.15 -17.00
C SER A 35 -1.35 10.89 -16.14
N TYR A 36 -1.51 10.92 -14.82
CA TYR A 36 -0.58 11.60 -13.91
C TYR A 36 0.22 10.65 -13.03
N ILE A 37 -0.34 9.49 -12.70
CA ILE A 37 0.23 8.55 -11.74
C ILE A 37 0.27 7.15 -12.36
N ASN A 38 1.43 6.52 -12.31
CA ASN A 38 1.57 5.12 -12.66
C ASN A 38 1.15 4.24 -11.47
N ILE A 39 -0.10 3.76 -11.50
CA ILE A 39 -0.68 2.90 -10.46
C ILE A 39 0.12 1.60 -10.26
N ASN A 40 0.83 1.10 -11.29
CA ASN A 40 1.63 -0.11 -11.16
C ASN A 40 2.78 0.07 -10.16
N TRP A 41 3.46 1.22 -10.17
CA TRP A 41 4.49 1.51 -9.18
C TRP A 41 3.92 1.57 -7.76
N LEU A 42 2.76 2.19 -7.58
CA LEU A 42 2.08 2.26 -6.29
C LEU A 42 1.71 0.86 -5.77
N LEU A 43 1.21 -0.01 -6.64
CA LEU A 43 0.91 -1.42 -6.35
C LEU A 43 2.17 -2.20 -5.95
N ILE A 44 3.29 -2.02 -6.66
CA ILE A 44 4.56 -2.66 -6.32
C ILE A 44 5.02 -2.25 -4.92
N PHE A 45 4.98 -0.95 -4.59
CA PHE A 45 5.35 -0.48 -3.26
C PHE A 45 4.42 -1.04 -2.17
N TRP A 46 3.12 -1.07 -2.44
CA TRP A 46 2.14 -1.67 -1.53
C TRP A 46 2.42 -3.16 -1.27
N LEU A 47 2.74 -3.93 -2.32
CA LEU A 47 3.08 -5.35 -2.21
C LEU A 47 4.36 -5.58 -1.39
N ILE A 48 5.42 -4.82 -1.67
CA ILE A 48 6.70 -4.94 -0.94
C ILE A 48 6.47 -4.71 0.55
N ILE A 49 5.74 -3.66 0.92
CA ILE A 49 5.46 -3.34 2.32
C ILE A 49 4.59 -4.42 2.97
N GLY A 50 3.59 -4.94 2.26
CA GLY A 50 2.76 -6.05 2.73
C GLY A 50 3.59 -7.31 3.02
N ILE A 51 4.49 -7.68 2.11
CA ILE A 51 5.40 -8.83 2.29
C ILE A 51 6.32 -8.61 3.49
N VAL A 52 6.95 -7.43 3.59
CA VAL A 52 7.82 -7.07 4.70
C VAL A 52 7.06 -7.20 6.04
N MET A 53 5.83 -6.67 6.13
CA MET A 53 5.02 -6.79 7.33
C MET A 53 4.70 -8.24 7.71
N LEU A 54 4.39 -9.10 6.73
CA LEU A 54 4.12 -10.52 6.97
C LEU A 54 5.35 -11.27 7.50
N LEU A 55 6.52 -11.00 6.92
CA LEU A 55 7.79 -11.58 7.36
C LEU A 55 8.14 -11.16 8.79
N PHE A 56 7.93 -9.88 9.13
CA PHE A 56 8.17 -9.39 10.48
C PHE A 56 7.19 -9.98 11.50
N LYS A 57 5.89 -10.13 11.16
CA LYS A 57 4.91 -10.73 12.07
C LYS A 57 5.30 -12.16 12.48
N LYS A 58 5.72 -12.98 11.50
CA LYS A 58 6.10 -14.38 11.74
C LYS A 58 7.25 -14.54 12.76
N ASN A 59 8.14 -13.55 12.88
CA ASN A 59 9.28 -13.61 13.78
C ASN A 59 8.96 -13.22 15.25
N TYR A 60 7.78 -12.68 15.54
CA TYR A 60 7.40 -12.31 16.92
C TYR A 60 6.40 -13.28 17.57
N ASP A 61 5.85 -14.22 16.80
CA ASP A 61 4.88 -15.23 17.24
C ASP A 61 5.51 -16.64 17.42
N LEU A 62 6.86 -16.73 17.43
CA LEU A 62 7.64 -17.93 17.74
C LEU A 62 8.37 -17.74 19.09
#